data_AF-K1U3S1-F1
#
_entry.id   AF-K1U3S1-F1
#
_cell.length_a   1.000
_cell.length_b   1.000
_cell.length_c   1.000
_cell.angle_alpha   90.00
_cell.angle_beta   90.00
_cell.angle_gamma   90.00
#
_symmetry.space_group_name_H-M   'P 1'
#
loop_
_entity.id
_entity.type
_entity.pdbx_description
1 polymer ?
#
loop_
_entity_poly.entity_id
_entity_poly.type
_entity_poly.pdbx_seq_one_letter_code
_entity_poly.pdbx_strand_id
1 'polypeptide(L)'
;FAVGDIYLGKVRKIMPGLNAAFVNIGHEKDAFIHYLDLGSQFSSLQKLVASYQPGKRGIRLDAMKLEPPIEKSGKIGSYLQVGQTVMVQVAKEAISTKGPRLTADISLAGRNVVLVPFSSKVFLSQKIRSAEEKKRLKGIAAAVLPKNFGVIIRTAAVEAKDSDIEQDIRSLLDKWQKTLQNIRKNPAPAQLMSEMNRANTI
;
A
#
# COMPACT_ATOMS: atom_id res chain seq x y z
N PHE A 1 0.09 -17.00 1.38
CA PHE A 1 -0.48 -15.66 1.13
C PHE A 1 -1.03 -15.16 2.44
N ALA A 2 -0.48 -14.07 2.97
CA ALA A 2 -0.93 -13.47 4.22
C ALA A 2 -1.56 -12.10 3.95
N VAL A 3 -2.48 -11.67 4.82
CA VAL A 3 -2.99 -10.29 4.80
C VAL A 3 -1.81 -9.32 4.91
N GLY A 4 -1.78 -8.31 4.05
CA GLY A 4 -0.74 -7.29 4.02
C GLY A 4 0.45 -7.60 3.11
N ASP A 5 0.60 -8.84 2.61
CA ASP A 5 1.53 -9.15 1.53
C ASP A 5 1.27 -8.25 0.31
N ILE A 6 2.32 -7.83 -0.37
CA ILE A 6 2.24 -7.03 -1.60
C ILE A 6 2.79 -7.83 -2.78
N TYR A 7 2.02 -7.83 -3.87
CA TYR A 7 2.33 -8.54 -5.11
C TYR A 7 2.35 -7.58 -6.30
N LEU A 8 3.15 -7.96 -7.29
CA LEU A 8 3.03 -7.49 -8.66
C LEU A 8 2.19 -8.53 -9.41
N GLY A 9 0.92 -8.21 -9.66
CA GLY A 9 -0.03 -9.10 -10.31
C GLY A 9 -0.21 -8.77 -11.80
N LYS A 10 -0.82 -9.71 -12.52
CA LYS A 10 -1.24 -9.53 -13.92
C LYS A 10 -2.75 -9.64 -14.03
N VAL A 11 -3.41 -8.60 -14.54
CA VAL A 11 -4.86 -8.59 -14.76
C VAL A 11 -5.21 -9.68 -15.76
N ARG A 12 -6.06 -10.63 -15.37
CA ARG A 12 -6.52 -11.71 -16.24
C ARG A 12 -7.86 -11.43 -16.88
N LYS A 13 -8.79 -10.83 -16.12
CA LYS A 13 -10.16 -10.61 -16.58
C LYS A 13 -10.74 -9.36 -15.96
N ILE A 14 -11.45 -8.58 -16.76
CA ILE A 14 -12.30 -7.49 -16.28
C ILE A 14 -13.75 -8.00 -16.20
N MET A 15 -14.45 -7.67 -15.12
CA MET A 15 -15.84 -8.01 -14.86
C MET A 15 -16.65 -6.71 -14.72
N PRO A 16 -17.14 -6.12 -15.83
CA PRO A 16 -17.85 -4.84 -15.79
C PRO A 16 -19.10 -4.87 -14.91
N GLY A 17 -19.85 -5.98 -14.92
CA GLY A 17 -21.06 -6.16 -14.10
C GLY A 17 -20.79 -6.17 -12.59
N LEU A 18 -19.54 -6.46 -12.16
CA LEU A 18 -19.12 -6.41 -10.76
C LEU A 18 -18.25 -5.18 -10.46
N ASN A 19 -18.04 -4.31 -11.45
CA ASN A 19 -17.07 -3.22 -11.41
C ASN A 19 -15.70 -3.64 -10.82
N ALA A 20 -15.19 -4.79 -11.26
CA ALA A 20 -14.02 -5.43 -10.67
C ALA A 20 -13.14 -6.16 -11.69
N ALA A 21 -11.98 -6.63 -11.23
CA ALA A 21 -11.03 -7.40 -12.03
C ALA A 21 -10.49 -8.61 -11.27
N PHE A 22 -10.18 -9.66 -12.01
CA PHE A 22 -9.40 -10.80 -11.54
C PHE A 22 -7.93 -10.59 -11.87
N VAL A 23 -7.07 -10.77 -10.88
CA VAL A 23 -5.64 -10.53 -10.95
C VAL A 23 -4.91 -11.80 -10.54
N ASN A 24 -4.03 -12.28 -11.41
CA ASN A 24 -3.12 -13.37 -11.09
C ASN A 24 -1.95 -12.82 -10.26
N ILE A 25 -1.82 -13.31 -9.03
CA ILE A 25 -0.72 -13.00 -8.11
C ILE A 25 0.16 -14.22 -7.80
N GLY A 26 0.00 -15.32 -8.55
CA GLY A 26 0.71 -16.58 -8.33
C GLY A 26 -0.01 -17.55 -7.37
N HIS A 27 -1.24 -17.24 -6.97
CA HIS A 27 -2.10 -18.16 -6.22
C HIS A 27 -2.83 -19.12 -7.19
N GLU A 28 -3.18 -20.32 -6.73
CA GLU A 28 -4.00 -21.30 -7.47
C GLU A 28 -5.32 -20.71 -8.02
N LYS A 29 -5.87 -19.69 -7.34
CA LYS A 29 -7.10 -19.00 -7.72
C LYS A 29 -6.78 -17.54 -7.93
N ASP A 30 -7.35 -16.96 -8.99
CA ASP A 30 -7.18 -15.54 -9.23
C ASP A 30 -7.74 -14.73 -8.06
N ALA A 31 -6.96 -13.73 -7.67
CA ALA A 31 -7.36 -12.76 -6.67
C ALA A 31 -8.31 -11.73 -7.30
N PHE A 32 -9.10 -11.07 -6.47
CA PHE A 32 -10.13 -10.15 -6.93
C PHE A 32 -9.89 -8.73 -6.40
N ILE A 33 -10.01 -7.72 -7.27
CA ILE A 33 -9.95 -6.30 -6.90
C ILE A 33 -11.20 -5.58 -7.40
N HIS A 34 -11.91 -4.90 -6.50
CA HIS A 34 -13.05 -4.05 -6.86
C HIS A 34 -12.56 -2.63 -7.20
N TYR A 35 -13.34 -1.88 -7.99
CA TYR A 35 -13.01 -0.49 -8.36
C TYR A 35 -12.69 0.40 -7.16
N LEU A 36 -13.50 0.32 -6.11
CA LEU A 36 -13.29 1.10 -4.88
C LEU A 36 -12.03 0.69 -4.12
N ASP A 37 -11.48 -0.50 -4.38
CA ASP A 37 -10.22 -0.96 -3.81
C ASP A 37 -9.01 -0.51 -4.65
N LEU A 38 -9.20 0.19 -5.78
CA LEU A 38 -8.09 0.83 -6.50
C LEU A 38 -7.51 2.00 -5.71
N GLY A 39 -8.36 2.68 -4.94
CA GLY A 39 -7.98 3.86 -4.18
C GLY A 39 -7.86 5.12 -5.02
N SER A 40 -8.00 6.28 -4.35
CA SER A 40 -7.96 7.58 -5.04
C SER A 40 -6.64 7.84 -5.78
N GLN A 41 -5.52 7.29 -5.28
CA GLN A 41 -4.17 7.53 -5.81
C GLN A 41 -3.73 6.47 -6.82
N PHE A 42 -4.66 5.68 -7.36
CA PHE A 42 -4.33 4.57 -8.26
C PHE A 42 -3.49 5.00 -9.48
N SER A 43 -3.83 6.12 -10.12
CA SER A 43 -3.08 6.65 -11.26
C SER A 43 -1.63 6.99 -10.89
N SER A 44 -1.40 7.56 -9.71
CA SER A 44 -0.07 7.84 -9.18
C SER A 44 0.71 6.55 -8.92
N LEU A 45 0.06 5.53 -8.34
CA LEU A 45 0.67 4.22 -8.13
C LEU A 45 1.06 3.56 -9.46
N GLN A 46 0.17 3.56 -10.45
CA GLN A 46 0.47 2.99 -11.77
C GLN A 46 1.67 3.66 -12.43
N LYS A 47 1.72 5.00 -12.41
CA LYS A 47 2.85 5.76 -12.93
C LYS A 47 4.15 5.40 -12.21
N LEU A 48 4.09 5.25 -10.88
CA LEU A 48 5.24 4.83 -10.09
C LEU A 48 5.70 3.43 -10.51
N VAL A 49 4.81 2.43 -10.50
CA VAL A 49 5.12 1.04 -10.85
C VAL A 49 5.68 0.93 -12.28
N ALA A 50 5.10 1.65 -13.24
CA ALA A 50 5.61 1.70 -14.62
C ALA A 50 7.05 2.23 -14.70
N SER A 51 7.42 3.17 -13.82
CA SER A 51 8.80 3.69 -13.76
C SER A 51 9.82 2.70 -13.20
N TYR A 52 9.39 1.64 -12.51
CA TYR A 52 10.25 0.57 -11.97
C TYR A 52 10.26 -0.70 -12.82
N GLN A 53 9.68 -0.67 -14.03
CA GLN A 53 9.83 -1.79 -14.97
C GLN A 53 11.31 -1.95 -15.41
N PRO A 54 11.74 -3.16 -15.82
CA PRO A 54 13.10 -3.40 -16.32
C PRO A 54 13.54 -2.37 -17.37
N GLY A 55 14.76 -1.87 -17.26
CA GLY A 55 15.32 -0.85 -18.16
C GLY A 55 14.90 0.60 -17.88
N LYS A 56 14.04 0.86 -16.89
CA LYS A 56 13.65 2.22 -16.47
C LYS A 56 14.46 2.69 -15.25
N ARG A 57 14.64 4.02 -15.12
CA ARG A 57 15.44 4.64 -14.04
C ARG A 57 14.76 4.65 -12.67
N GLY A 58 13.44 4.41 -12.59
CA GLY A 58 12.65 4.56 -11.36
C GLY A 58 12.44 6.01 -10.99
N ILE A 59 11.22 6.35 -10.56
CA ILE A 59 10.92 7.66 -9.98
C ILE A 59 10.86 7.49 -8.45
N ARG A 60 11.44 8.41 -7.70
CA ARG A 60 11.24 8.42 -6.25
C ARG A 60 9.90 9.08 -5.93
N LEU A 61 9.12 8.48 -5.03
CA LEU A 61 7.77 8.96 -4.70
C LEU A 61 7.80 10.38 -4.12
N ASP A 62 8.78 10.70 -3.28
CA ASP A 62 8.98 12.03 -2.69
C ASP A 62 9.27 13.13 -3.72
N ALA A 63 9.80 12.76 -4.88
CA ALA A 63 10.11 13.66 -5.99
C ALA A 63 9.03 13.70 -7.08
N MET A 64 8.02 12.82 -7.05
CA MET A 64 7.01 12.77 -8.11
C MET A 64 5.89 13.81 -7.88
N LYS A 65 5.39 14.36 -8.99
CA LYS A 65 4.07 15.01 -8.99
C LYS A 65 3.01 13.90 -9.03
N LEU A 66 2.11 13.91 -8.04
CA LEU A 66 0.98 12.99 -7.99
C LEU A 66 0.00 13.29 -9.13
N GLU A 67 -0.60 12.24 -9.67
CA GLU A 67 -1.66 12.34 -10.65
C GLU A 67 -2.98 12.76 -9.98
N PRO A 68 -3.93 13.35 -10.73
CA PRO A 68 -5.26 13.63 -10.21
C PRO A 68 -5.91 12.37 -9.63
N PRO A 69 -6.67 12.49 -8.53
CA PRO A 69 -7.33 11.34 -7.93
C PRO A 69 -8.37 10.77 -8.88
N ILE A 70 -8.52 9.45 -8.88
CA ILE A 70 -9.61 8.80 -9.62
C ILE A 70 -10.95 9.12 -8.95
N GLU A 71 -12.01 9.18 -9.75
CA GLU A 71 -13.37 9.43 -9.24
C GLU A 71 -13.87 8.26 -8.37
N LYS A 72 -14.91 8.47 -7.57
CA LYS A 72 -15.50 7.37 -6.76
C LYS A 72 -16.55 6.55 -7.53
N SER A 73 -17.13 7.13 -8.58
CA SER A 73 -18.22 6.56 -9.38
C SER A 73 -17.76 5.95 -10.71
N GLY A 74 -16.45 5.86 -10.95
CA GLY A 74 -15.93 5.36 -12.22
C GLY A 74 -16.04 3.84 -12.39
N LYS A 75 -15.46 3.38 -13.51
CA LYS A 75 -15.48 1.98 -13.93
C LYS A 75 -14.09 1.38 -13.92
N ILE A 76 -13.96 0.16 -13.43
CA ILE A 76 -12.69 -0.57 -13.37
C ILE A 76 -11.99 -0.65 -14.75
N GLY A 77 -12.77 -0.82 -15.83
CA GLY A 77 -12.24 -0.95 -17.19
C GLY A 77 -11.64 0.34 -17.75
N SER A 78 -11.91 1.49 -17.12
CA SER A 78 -11.26 2.76 -17.46
C SER A 78 -9.81 2.84 -16.94
N TYR A 79 -9.45 1.99 -15.98
CA TYR A 79 -8.16 2.04 -15.28
C TYR A 79 -7.36 0.73 -15.36
N LEU A 80 -8.04 -0.39 -15.62
CA LEU A 80 -7.43 -1.70 -15.78
C LEU A 80 -7.79 -2.34 -17.11
N GLN A 81 -6.80 -2.96 -17.74
CA GLN A 81 -6.91 -3.73 -18.97
C GLN A 81 -6.36 -5.15 -18.79
N VAL A 82 -6.86 -6.11 -19.57
CA VAL A 82 -6.35 -7.49 -19.53
C VAL A 82 -4.87 -7.50 -19.96
N GLY A 83 -4.06 -8.26 -19.22
CA GLY A 83 -2.62 -8.35 -19.42
C GLY A 83 -1.81 -7.26 -18.71
N GLN A 84 -2.45 -6.22 -18.19
CA GLN A 84 -1.80 -5.14 -17.46
C GLN A 84 -1.18 -5.62 -16.14
N THR A 85 0.02 -5.14 -15.86
CA THR A 85 0.68 -5.34 -14.58
C THR A 85 0.14 -4.35 -13.54
N VAL A 86 -0.19 -4.82 -12.34
CA VAL A 86 -0.72 -4.00 -11.26
C VAL A 86 -0.10 -4.39 -9.92
N MET A 87 0.35 -3.41 -9.14
CA MET A 87 0.80 -3.61 -7.76
C MET A 87 -0.40 -3.63 -6.83
N VAL A 88 -0.51 -4.67 -6.01
CA VAL A 88 -1.68 -4.92 -5.15
C VAL A 88 -1.24 -5.46 -3.79
N GLN A 89 -2.01 -5.16 -2.76
CA GLN A 89 -1.87 -5.70 -1.41
C GLN A 89 -3.03 -6.63 -1.08
N VAL A 90 -2.76 -7.73 -0.39
CA VAL A 90 -3.81 -8.64 0.10
C VAL A 90 -4.56 -7.96 1.25
N ALA A 91 -5.82 -7.59 1.01
CA ALA A 91 -6.69 -6.98 2.00
C ALA A 91 -7.48 -8.03 2.81
N LYS A 92 -7.84 -9.15 2.18
CA LYS A 92 -8.47 -10.30 2.85
C LYS A 92 -7.93 -11.60 2.26
N GLU A 93 -7.78 -12.61 3.12
CA GLU A 93 -7.38 -13.95 2.70
C GLU A 93 -8.41 -14.60 1.78
N ALA A 94 -7.99 -15.65 1.09
CA ALA A 94 -8.90 -16.51 0.35
C ALA A 94 -9.88 -17.19 1.32
N ILE A 95 -11.14 -17.31 0.92
CA ILE A 95 -12.17 -17.99 1.72
C ILE A 95 -12.77 -19.08 0.84
N SER A 96 -12.52 -20.34 1.22
CA SER A 96 -13.07 -21.53 0.55
C SER A 96 -12.79 -21.52 -0.97
N THR A 97 -13.81 -21.26 -1.78
CA THR A 97 -13.70 -21.25 -3.24
C THR A 97 -13.24 -19.92 -3.83
N LYS A 98 -13.23 -18.83 -3.06
CA LYS A 98 -12.90 -17.48 -3.54
C LYS A 98 -11.44 -17.15 -3.28
N GLY A 99 -10.74 -16.64 -4.30
CA GLY A 99 -9.39 -16.08 -4.16
C GLY A 99 -9.35 -14.87 -3.23
N PRO A 100 -8.15 -14.39 -2.85
CA PRO A 100 -8.00 -13.29 -1.91
C PRO A 100 -8.55 -11.97 -2.48
N ARG A 101 -9.04 -11.09 -1.59
CA ARG A 101 -9.42 -9.72 -1.96
C ARG A 101 -8.20 -8.82 -1.91
N LEU A 102 -8.04 -8.02 -2.95
CA LEU A 102 -6.91 -7.12 -3.13
C LEU A 102 -7.32 -5.66 -2.95
N THR A 103 -6.32 -4.83 -2.67
CA THR A 103 -6.39 -3.37 -2.73
C THR A 103 -5.14 -2.81 -3.40
N ALA A 104 -5.25 -1.67 -4.07
CA ALA A 104 -4.14 -0.88 -4.56
C ALA A 104 -3.89 0.37 -3.69
N ASP A 105 -4.71 0.61 -2.66
CA ASP A 105 -4.37 1.50 -1.54
C ASP A 105 -3.35 0.79 -0.62
N ILE A 106 -2.08 0.85 -0.99
CA ILE A 106 -1.00 0.18 -0.27
C ILE A 106 -0.72 0.88 1.06
N SER A 107 -0.55 0.11 2.13
CA SER A 107 -0.09 0.62 3.43
C SER A 107 0.86 -0.36 4.11
N LEU A 108 1.82 0.16 4.88
CA LEU A 108 2.81 -0.65 5.59
C LEU A 108 2.65 -0.49 7.10
N ALA A 109 2.31 -1.57 7.78
CA ALA A 109 2.09 -1.57 9.22
C ALA A 109 3.42 -1.71 10.00
N GLY A 110 3.71 -0.75 10.89
CA GLY A 110 4.76 -0.83 11.90
C GLY A 110 4.19 -1.12 13.29
N ARG A 111 5.01 -1.03 14.34
CA ARG A 111 4.51 -1.23 15.72
C ARG A 111 3.64 -0.06 16.18
N ASN A 112 4.17 1.14 16.02
CA ASN A 112 3.61 2.40 16.53
C ASN A 112 2.82 3.14 15.44
N VAL A 113 3.13 2.88 14.18
CA VAL A 113 2.58 3.65 13.06
C VAL A 113 2.18 2.77 11.87
N VAL A 114 1.44 3.35 10.92
CA VAL A 114 1.19 2.77 9.59
C VAL A 114 1.64 3.78 8.55
N LEU A 115 2.61 3.44 7.72
CA LEU A 115 3.04 4.28 6.61
C LEU A 115 2.02 4.19 5.46
N VAL A 116 1.64 5.34 4.93
CA VAL A 116 0.68 5.46 3.82
C VAL A 116 1.33 6.25 2.68
N PRO A 117 1.88 5.57 1.65
CA PRO A 117 2.35 6.22 0.43
C PRO A 117 1.25 7.04 -0.26
N PHE A 118 1.65 8.03 -1.07
CA PHE A 118 0.76 8.92 -1.83
C PHE A 118 -0.18 9.79 -0.97
N SER A 119 0.15 9.96 0.30
CA SER A 119 -0.53 10.87 1.24
C SER A 119 0.47 11.92 1.73
N SER A 120 0.03 13.05 2.26
CA SER A 120 0.90 14.01 2.97
C SER A 120 0.34 14.35 4.34
N LYS A 121 -0.47 13.43 4.90
CA LYS A 121 -1.25 13.65 6.13
C LYS A 121 -0.78 12.73 7.25
N VAL A 122 -0.69 13.31 8.44
CA VAL A 122 -0.56 12.56 9.70
C VAL A 122 -1.96 12.39 10.29
N PHE A 123 -2.43 11.15 10.35
CA PHE A 123 -3.66 10.77 11.02
C PHE A 123 -3.35 10.18 12.39
N LEU A 124 -4.22 10.38 13.36
CA LEU A 124 -4.07 9.82 14.71
C LEU A 124 -5.26 8.92 15.02
N SER A 125 -5.03 7.83 15.75
CA SER A 125 -6.09 6.97 16.25
C SER A 125 -7.08 7.78 17.11
N GLN A 126 -8.38 7.57 16.88
CA GLN A 126 -9.45 8.20 17.66
C GLN A 126 -9.40 7.84 19.16
N LYS A 127 -8.72 6.74 19.50
CA LYS A 127 -8.53 6.30 20.89
C LYS A 127 -7.50 7.15 21.65
N ILE A 128 -6.65 7.92 20.95
CA ILE A 128 -5.73 8.88 21.58
C ILE A 128 -6.53 10.14 21.89
N ARG A 129 -6.78 10.42 23.18
CA ARG A 129 -7.64 11.54 23.60
C ARG A 129 -6.86 12.80 23.96
N SER A 130 -5.69 12.64 24.61
CA SER A 130 -4.86 13.77 25.07
C SER A 130 -4.44 14.67 23.91
N ALA A 131 -4.73 15.97 24.02
CA ALA A 131 -4.35 16.96 23.02
C ALA A 131 -2.83 17.18 22.97
N GLU A 132 -2.18 17.14 24.12
CA GLU A 132 -0.72 17.22 24.25
C GLU A 132 -0.05 16.07 23.49
N GLU A 133 -0.54 14.86 23.70
CA GLU A 133 0.01 13.67 23.07
C GLU A 133 -0.23 13.67 21.55
N LYS A 134 -1.41 14.12 21.11
CA LYS A 134 -1.66 14.32 19.68
C LYS A 134 -0.67 15.31 19.06
N LYS A 135 -0.34 16.39 19.78
CA LYS A 135 0.61 17.41 19.33
C LYS A 135 2.03 16.83 19.25
N ARG A 136 2.48 16.12 20.29
CA ARG A 136 3.79 15.45 20.34
C ARG A 136 3.96 14.48 19.16
N LEU A 137 3.06 13.51 19.05
CA LEU A 137 3.10 12.46 18.02
C LEU A 137 3.05 13.03 16.60
N LYS A 138 2.23 14.06 16.38
CA LYS A 138 2.16 14.74 15.08
C LYS A 138 3.46 15.45 14.73
N GLY A 139 4.12 16.07 15.72
CA GLY A 139 5.42 16.73 15.55
C GLY A 139 6.51 15.75 15.14
N ILE A 140 6.65 14.64 15.86
CA ILE A 140 7.63 13.59 15.57
C ILE A 140 7.45 13.05 14.14
N ALA A 141 6.22 12.69 13.79
CA ALA A 141 5.92 12.16 12.46
C ALA A 141 6.22 13.17 11.34
N ALA A 142 5.83 14.43 11.52
CA ALA A 142 6.05 15.47 10.53
C ALA A 142 7.54 15.78 10.29
N ALA A 143 8.39 15.62 11.31
CA ALA A 143 9.83 15.86 11.19
C ALA A 143 10.55 14.82 10.33
N VAL A 144 10.00 13.60 10.22
CA VAL A 144 10.65 12.46 9.56
C VAL A 144 10.00 12.10 8.22
N LEU A 145 8.72 12.44 8.03
CA LEU A 145 7.97 12.07 6.84
C LEU A 145 8.42 12.88 5.60
N PRO A 146 8.89 12.21 4.54
CA PRO A 146 9.13 12.88 3.27
C PRO A 146 7.82 13.25 2.56
N LYS A 147 7.93 14.13 1.56
CA LYS A 147 6.81 14.52 0.70
C LYS A 147 6.13 13.27 0.10
N ASN A 148 4.80 13.33 -0.08
CA ASN A 148 3.98 12.24 -0.63
C ASN A 148 3.98 10.96 0.24
N PHE A 149 4.41 11.05 1.51
CA PHE A 149 4.11 10.03 2.52
C PHE A 149 3.27 10.60 3.67
N GLY A 150 2.25 9.84 4.04
CA GLY A 150 1.47 10.06 5.24
C GLY A 150 1.71 8.93 6.23
N VAL A 151 1.15 9.11 7.43
CA VAL A 151 1.23 8.09 8.47
C VAL A 151 -0.06 8.07 9.29
N ILE A 152 -0.44 6.90 9.78
CA ILE A 152 -1.47 6.74 10.81
C ILE A 152 -0.79 6.35 12.11
N ILE A 153 -0.91 7.18 13.14
CA ILE A 153 -0.37 6.92 14.46
C ILE A 153 -1.31 5.99 15.24
N ARG A 154 -0.78 4.85 15.69
CA ARG A 154 -1.51 3.83 16.47
C ARG A 154 -1.51 4.18 17.95
N THR A 155 -2.42 3.57 18.72
CA THR A 155 -2.48 3.76 20.18
C THR A 155 -1.19 3.36 20.88
N ALA A 156 -0.47 2.35 20.36
CA ALA A 156 0.81 1.90 20.88
C ALA A 156 1.89 3.01 20.90
N ALA A 157 1.76 4.05 20.07
CA ALA A 157 2.72 5.15 20.03
C ALA A 157 2.66 6.06 21.28
N VAL A 158 1.55 6.04 22.03
CA VAL A 158 1.37 6.91 23.22
C VAL A 158 2.42 6.62 24.29
N GLU A 159 2.77 5.35 24.46
CA GLU A 159 3.75 4.90 25.45
C GLU A 159 5.17 4.77 24.87
N ALA A 160 5.32 5.04 23.57
CA ALA A 160 6.60 4.89 22.87
C ALA A 160 7.44 6.16 22.98
N LYS A 161 8.77 5.96 23.06
CA LYS A 161 9.74 7.05 22.95
C LYS A 161 9.70 7.66 21.56
N ASP A 162 10.00 8.96 21.47
CA ASP A 162 10.05 9.70 20.21
C ASP A 162 10.95 9.00 19.17
N SER A 163 12.12 8.53 19.62
CA SER A 163 13.09 7.79 18.81
C SER A 163 12.53 6.49 18.24
N ASP A 164 11.68 5.79 18.99
CA ASP A 164 11.11 4.51 18.57
C ASP A 164 10.07 4.73 17.46
N ILE A 165 9.31 5.83 17.54
CA ILE A 165 8.34 6.23 16.53
C ILE A 165 9.07 6.66 15.24
N GLU A 166 10.12 7.48 15.37
CA GLU A 166 10.96 7.89 14.25
C GLU A 166 11.58 6.68 13.55
N GLN A 167 12.19 5.76 14.31
CA GLN A 167 12.82 4.57 13.76
C GLN A 167 11.81 3.65 13.07
N ASP A 168 10.58 3.52 13.61
CA ASP A 168 9.50 2.76 12.98
C ASP A 168 9.13 3.39 11.61
N ILE A 169 8.96 4.71 11.52
CA ILE A 169 8.70 5.42 10.26
C ILE A 169 9.84 5.19 9.25
N ARG A 170 11.10 5.37 9.66
CA ARG A 170 12.28 5.17 8.79
C ARG A 170 12.37 3.73 8.28
N SER A 171 12.10 2.75 9.13
CA SER A 171 12.13 1.34 8.78
C SER A 171 11.04 1.00 7.74
N LEU A 172 9.84 1.59 7.86
CA LEU A 172 8.77 1.42 6.88
C LEU A 172 9.09 2.09 5.54
N LEU A 173 9.74 3.26 5.55
CA LEU A 173 10.20 3.94 4.33
C LEU A 173 11.23 3.08 3.57
N ASP A 174 12.17 2.48 4.28
CA ASP A 174 13.14 1.54 3.68
C ASP A 174 12.43 0.27 3.14
N LYS A 175 11.47 -0.29 3.89
CA LYS A 175 10.65 -1.43 3.43
C LYS A 175 9.89 -1.09 2.14
N TRP A 176 9.32 0.11 2.04
CA TRP A 176 8.68 0.61 0.82
C TRP A 176 9.67 0.69 -0.35
N GLN A 177 10.85 1.29 -0.14
CA GLN A 177 11.88 1.40 -1.17
C GLN A 177 12.32 0.02 -1.67
N LYS A 178 12.58 -0.93 -0.77
CA LYS A 178 12.92 -2.31 -1.12
C LYS A 178 11.82 -2.99 -1.94
N THR A 179 10.55 -2.78 -1.56
CA THR A 179 9.39 -3.29 -2.29
C THR A 179 9.36 -2.79 -3.74
N LEU A 180 9.61 -1.49 -3.96
CA LEU A 180 9.70 -0.93 -5.31
C LEU A 180 10.88 -1.48 -6.12
N GLN A 181 12.03 -1.69 -5.49
CA GLN A 181 13.19 -2.30 -6.17
C GLN A 181 12.93 -3.75 -6.59
N ASN A 182 12.10 -4.49 -5.84
CA ASN A 182 11.71 -5.86 -6.20
C ASN A 182 10.89 -5.94 -7.49
N ILE A 183 10.24 -4.85 -7.92
CA ILE A 183 9.53 -4.79 -9.23
C ILE A 183 10.51 -5.00 -10.39
N ARG A 184 11.73 -4.46 -10.29
CA ARG A 184 12.73 -4.56 -11.36
C ARG A 184 13.25 -5.98 -11.54
N LYS A 185 13.32 -6.72 -10.43
CA LYS A 185 13.95 -8.04 -10.37
C LYS A 185 12.97 -9.17 -10.69
N ASN A 186 11.67 -8.94 -10.48
CA ASN A 186 10.67 -9.99 -10.52
C ASN A 186 9.54 -9.63 -11.49
N PRO A 187 9.41 -10.34 -12.63
CA PRO A 187 8.28 -10.14 -13.53
C PRO A 187 6.97 -10.63 -12.90
N ALA A 188 5.84 -10.04 -13.29
CA ALA A 188 4.54 -10.46 -12.79
C ALA A 188 4.15 -11.87 -13.33
N PRO A 189 3.53 -12.74 -12.51
CA PRO A 189 3.17 -12.54 -11.11
C PRO A 189 4.36 -12.74 -10.16
N ALA A 190 4.53 -11.85 -9.18
CA ALA A 190 5.59 -11.98 -8.17
C ALA A 190 5.19 -11.37 -6.82
N GLN A 191 5.67 -11.96 -5.73
CA GLN A 191 5.60 -11.35 -4.40
C GLN A 191 6.70 -10.28 -4.30
N LEU A 192 6.31 -9.04 -4.00
CA LEU A 192 7.23 -7.92 -3.81
C LEU A 192 7.63 -7.75 -2.35
N MET A 193 6.71 -8.06 -1.43
CA MET A 193 6.89 -7.94 0.00
C MET A 193 6.00 -8.96 0.71
N SER A 194 6.54 -9.63 1.71
CA SER A 194 5.73 -10.40 2.65
C SER A 194 5.51 -9.62 3.94
N GLU A 195 4.29 -9.68 4.47
CA GLU A 195 4.05 -9.39 5.88
C GLU A 195 4.54 -10.61 6.66
N MET A 196 5.74 -10.53 7.25
CA MET A 196 6.09 -11.45 8.32
C MET A 196 5.12 -11.20 9.46
N ASN A 197 4.33 -12.22 9.81
CA ASN A 197 3.40 -12.19 10.92
C ASN A 197 4.03 -11.45 12.11
N ARG A 198 3.29 -10.45 12.61
CA ARG A 198 3.46 -9.98 14.00
C ARG A 198 3.72 -11.20 14.86
N ALA A 199 4.82 -11.17 15.59
CA ALA A 199 4.98 -12.01 16.76
C ALA A 199 3.64 -11.99 17.51
N ASN A 200 3.05 -13.17 17.69
CA ASN A 200 2.07 -13.38 18.74
C ASN A 200 2.76 -12.94 20.03
N THR A 201 2.45 -11.74 20.50
CA THR A 201 2.56 -11.46 21.93
C THR A 201 1.33 -12.11 22.54
N ILE A 202 1.52 -13.35 23.00
CA ILE A 202 0.73 -13.91 24.10
C ILE A 202 1.04 -13.07 25.33
#